data_AF-A0A0G9MQC7-F1
#
_entry.id   AF-A0A0G9MQC7-F1
#
_cell.length_a   1.000
_cell.length_b   1.000
_cell.length_c   1.000
_cell.angle_alpha   90.00
_cell.angle_beta   90.00
_cell.angle_gamma   90.00
#
_symmetry.space_group_name_H-M   'P 1'
#
loop_
_entity.id
_entity.type
_entity.pdbx_description
1 polymer ?
#
loop_
_entity_poly.entity_id
_entity_poly.type
_entity_poly.pdbx_seq_one_letter_code
_entity_poly.pdbx_strand_id
1 'polypeptide(L)'
;MDNLRGNFGALDASDLGPGLDSLGLEPAVDFDEPEEDHDPTPPPSIGTDERRMQVRAYNFWASLLDNCNFPSIEDLDPDNLPDFGPHSVLLDFSCGIDNPEVSYLGDKLAEECDAGSATITRLSDVPARSLLSRITDHYMQIIANQAPIGFEAEFVNQRGATILYRGILLPFSSDDDTIDFIYGVINWKEMAEADAADELLLEVDQALDAPEEPRRTEDSGMVDWADGPAAFDIEEPLELTHTVDDLAPVAGLAATDIAVADPAEMELADWLAVAREMAQTAKSSEERTRASLYEAVSRAYDFALAAFETPAEFAELLADSGLTRQDRAPMTPVVKLVFGGEYDKTRLTEYAAVLSWAKRNAVERGALAEFLRNAEGGLKGIIAAERDFRRDAEGTPPAPKKTRGPKKSIARKLRAIEPRRFESLASEGEEFALVMVRRTESGDVVMLGEVPGNTALIEKAARELIG
;
A
#
# COMPACT_ATOMS: atom_id res chain seq x y z
N MET A 1 66.85 -11.20 3.74
CA MET A 1 67.60 -10.80 2.54
C MET A 1 66.59 -10.65 1.41
N ASP A 2 65.73 -9.64 1.46
CA ASP A 2 66.02 -8.19 1.34
C ASP A 2 66.52 -7.83 -0.06
N ASN A 3 65.72 -7.07 -0.83
CA ASN A 3 65.89 -5.61 -0.86
C ASN A 3 64.77 -4.89 -1.62
N LEU A 4 64.31 -3.79 -1.02
CA LEU A 4 63.83 -2.49 -1.55
C LEU A 4 63.10 -2.45 -2.92
N ARG A 5 61.85 -1.94 -3.01
CA ARG A 5 61.40 -0.52 -2.90
C ARG A 5 62.19 0.48 -3.76
N GLY A 6 61.51 1.07 -4.75
CA GLY A 6 61.85 2.34 -5.39
C GLY A 6 60.57 3.16 -5.58
N ASN A 7 60.62 4.46 -5.28
CA ASN A 7 59.52 5.42 -5.38
C ASN A 7 59.99 6.65 -6.19
N PHE A 8 59.06 7.57 -6.47
CA PHE A 8 59.24 8.87 -7.17
C PHE A 8 59.33 8.76 -8.71
N GLY A 9 58.65 9.62 -9.47
CA GLY A 9 57.65 10.64 -9.07
C GLY A 9 57.20 11.51 -10.25
N ALA A 10 56.16 12.32 -10.02
CA ALA A 10 55.69 13.47 -10.80
C ALA A 10 55.58 13.33 -12.35
N LEU A 11 54.34 13.36 -12.84
CA LEU A 11 54.05 13.90 -14.18
C LEU A 11 53.05 15.05 -14.05
N ASP A 12 53.32 16.10 -14.82
CA ASP A 12 52.73 17.43 -14.75
C ASP A 12 51.42 17.52 -15.55
N ALA A 13 50.56 18.45 -15.17
CA ALA A 13 49.26 18.69 -15.79
C ALA A 13 49.31 19.96 -16.63
N SER A 14 49.65 19.81 -17.92
CA SER A 14 49.76 20.94 -18.85
C SER A 14 49.48 20.54 -20.31
N ASP A 15 48.20 20.40 -20.67
CA ASP A 15 47.74 20.57 -22.06
C ASP A 15 46.28 21.08 -22.11
N LEU A 16 45.94 21.76 -23.21
CA LEU A 16 44.65 22.39 -23.58
C LEU A 16 44.31 23.69 -22.84
N GLY A 17 44.50 24.82 -23.56
CA GLY A 17 44.26 26.19 -23.09
C GLY A 17 42.96 26.85 -23.63
N PRO A 18 43.00 28.09 -24.18
CA PRO A 18 42.33 29.19 -23.47
C PRO A 18 41.35 30.06 -24.30
N GLY A 19 40.57 30.88 -23.59
CA GLY A 19 39.66 31.92 -24.14
C GLY A 19 38.21 31.65 -23.74
N LEU A 20 37.38 32.63 -23.36
CA LEU A 20 37.50 34.09 -23.45
C LEU A 20 36.73 34.71 -22.27
N ASP A 21 37.19 35.84 -21.71
CA ASP A 21 36.47 36.54 -20.64
C ASP A 21 36.57 38.07 -20.80
N SER A 22 35.59 38.79 -20.25
CA SER A 22 35.46 40.26 -20.17
C SER A 22 34.99 41.05 -21.42
N LEU A 23 33.78 41.63 -21.35
CA LEU A 23 33.53 43.09 -21.16
C LEU A 23 32.06 43.48 -21.47
N GLY A 24 31.35 44.20 -20.58
CA GLY A 24 30.11 44.91 -20.94
C GLY A 24 29.10 45.27 -19.82
N LEU A 25 29.19 46.49 -19.29
CA LEU A 25 28.28 47.16 -18.33
C LEU A 25 27.99 48.58 -18.90
N GLU A 26 26.87 49.28 -18.75
CA GLU A 26 25.60 49.20 -17.97
C GLU A 26 24.43 49.61 -18.94
N PRO A 27 23.21 50.13 -18.60
CA PRO A 27 22.46 50.27 -17.32
C PRO A 27 20.94 49.91 -17.39
N ALA A 28 20.18 50.31 -16.35
CA ALA A 28 18.77 49.95 -16.07
C ALA A 28 17.67 50.67 -16.87
N VAL A 29 16.48 50.07 -16.89
CA VAL A 29 15.17 50.70 -17.12
C VAL A 29 14.09 49.98 -16.29
N ASP A 30 13.29 50.74 -15.55
CA ASP A 30 12.13 50.24 -14.80
C ASP A 30 10.99 49.80 -15.73
N PHE A 31 10.28 48.74 -15.34
CA PHE A 31 8.93 48.44 -15.80
C PHE A 31 8.10 47.94 -14.61
N ASP A 32 7.19 48.79 -14.12
CA ASP A 32 6.08 48.38 -13.26
C ASP A 32 5.09 47.55 -14.09
N GLU A 33 4.82 46.31 -13.66
CA GLU A 33 3.58 45.58 -13.99
C GLU A 33 2.99 45.01 -12.68
N PRO A 34 1.65 45.01 -12.52
CA PRO A 34 1.02 44.94 -11.20
C PRO A 34 0.94 43.52 -10.61
N GLU A 35 0.97 43.48 -9.28
CA GLU A 35 0.55 42.31 -8.50
C GLU A 35 -0.97 42.10 -8.64
N GLU A 36 -1.39 40.98 -9.23
CA GLU A 36 -2.72 40.40 -8.99
C GLU A 36 -2.55 39.02 -8.35
N ASP A 37 -2.92 38.93 -7.06
CA ASP A 37 -2.97 37.69 -6.29
C ASP A 37 -3.96 36.70 -6.93
N HIS A 38 -3.44 35.75 -7.69
CA HIS A 38 -4.12 34.47 -7.92
C HIS A 38 -3.39 33.39 -7.13
N ASP A 39 -3.80 33.22 -5.86
CA ASP A 39 -3.51 32.00 -5.10
C ASP A 39 -4.27 30.82 -5.73
N PRO A 40 -3.58 29.84 -6.34
CA PRO A 40 -4.20 28.65 -6.87
C PRO A 40 -3.97 27.53 -5.85
N THR A 41 -4.40 27.73 -4.60
CA THR A 41 -4.36 26.66 -3.59
C THR A 41 -5.27 25.52 -4.05
N PRO A 42 -4.72 24.33 -4.38
CA PRO A 42 -5.56 23.20 -4.74
C PRO A 42 -6.37 22.76 -3.51
N PRO A 43 -7.58 22.20 -3.69
CA PRO A 43 -8.41 21.77 -2.56
C PRO A 43 -7.63 20.75 -1.69
N PRO A 44 -7.70 20.86 -0.35
CA PRO A 44 -6.84 20.09 0.54
C PRO A 44 -7.05 18.58 0.35
N SER A 45 -5.97 17.85 0.09
CA SER A 45 -5.96 16.42 -0.21
C SER A 45 -6.03 15.56 1.06
N ILE A 46 -7.14 15.72 1.77
CA ILE A 46 -7.45 15.29 3.15
C ILE A 46 -7.02 13.83 3.47
N GLY A 47 -7.36 12.85 2.64
CA GLY A 47 -7.07 11.44 2.94
C GLY A 47 -5.59 11.02 2.86
N THR A 48 -4.72 11.87 2.30
CA THR A 48 -3.30 11.50 2.12
C THR A 48 -2.39 11.89 3.29
N ASP A 49 -2.66 12.99 4.01
CA ASP A 49 -1.73 13.45 5.06
C ASP A 49 -1.94 12.72 6.40
N GLU A 50 -3.17 12.43 6.79
CA GLU A 50 -3.50 11.54 7.92
C GLU A 50 -2.81 10.17 7.78
N ARG A 51 -2.90 9.59 6.58
CA ARG A 51 -2.27 8.30 6.27
C ARG A 51 -0.75 8.38 6.16
N ARG A 52 -0.20 9.54 5.80
CA ARG A 52 1.25 9.80 5.88
C ARG A 52 1.71 9.90 7.32
N MET A 53 0.96 10.55 8.22
CA MET A 53 1.31 10.72 9.64
C MET A 53 1.49 9.37 10.34
N GLN A 54 0.55 8.43 10.21
CA GLN A 54 0.68 7.09 10.80
C GLN A 54 1.91 6.33 10.27
N VAL A 55 2.17 6.42 8.96
CA VAL A 55 3.34 5.77 8.34
C VAL A 55 4.64 6.45 8.78
N ARG A 56 4.66 7.78 8.99
CA ARG A 56 5.79 8.50 9.59
C ARG A 56 6.04 8.02 11.04
N ALA A 57 5.00 7.93 11.87
CA ALA A 57 5.09 7.45 13.25
C ALA A 57 5.57 5.98 13.34
N TYR A 58 5.04 5.08 12.49
CA TYR A 58 5.53 3.69 12.42
C TYR A 58 6.99 3.61 11.96
N ASN A 59 7.38 4.37 10.93
CA ASN A 59 8.76 4.37 10.43
C ASN A 59 9.73 4.95 11.46
N PHE A 60 9.31 5.94 12.24
CA PHE A 60 10.07 6.47 13.38
C PHE A 60 10.30 5.38 14.42
N TRP A 61 9.23 4.74 14.93
CA TRP A 61 9.33 3.61 15.87
C TRP A 61 10.20 2.46 15.34
N ALA A 62 10.01 2.10 14.07
CA ALA A 62 10.80 1.05 13.41
C ALA A 62 12.27 1.43 13.19
N SER A 63 12.62 2.71 13.25
CA SER A 63 14.02 3.16 13.23
C SER A 63 14.70 3.07 14.59
N LEU A 64 13.94 3.09 15.68
CA LEU A 64 14.42 2.94 17.06
C LEU A 64 14.58 1.46 17.49
N LEU A 65 14.00 0.52 16.73
CA LEU A 65 14.05 -0.92 17.04
C LEU A 65 15.47 -1.53 17.02
N ASP A 66 16.42 -0.93 16.28
CA ASP A 66 17.78 -1.42 15.98
C ASP A 66 17.93 -2.96 15.97
N ASN A 67 18.27 -3.54 17.12
CA ASN A 67 18.48 -4.98 17.30
C ASN A 67 17.78 -5.54 18.57
N CYS A 68 16.74 -4.85 19.04
CA CYS A 68 15.88 -5.16 20.18
C CYS A 68 14.50 -5.69 19.72
N ASN A 69 13.70 -6.26 20.62
CA ASN A 69 12.30 -6.61 20.38
C ASN A 69 11.39 -5.38 20.41
N PHE A 70 11.70 -4.42 21.29
CA PHE A 70 10.98 -3.14 21.42
C PHE A 70 11.98 -1.97 21.55
N PRO A 71 11.63 -0.77 21.05
CA PRO A 71 12.42 0.42 21.33
C PRO A 71 12.46 0.79 22.82
N SER A 72 13.59 1.35 23.25
CA SER A 72 13.73 1.94 24.58
C SER A 72 12.89 3.21 24.70
N ILE A 73 12.27 3.40 25.86
CA ILE A 73 11.58 4.66 26.19
C ILE A 73 12.55 5.85 26.29
N GLU A 74 13.84 5.61 26.58
CA GLU A 74 14.86 6.67 26.68
C GLU A 74 15.18 7.33 25.33
N ASP A 75 14.88 6.66 24.21
CA ASP A 75 15.07 7.17 22.85
C ASP A 75 13.85 7.96 22.31
N LEU A 76 12.76 8.04 23.10
CA LEU A 76 11.54 8.78 22.75
C LEU A 76 11.55 10.17 23.41
N ASP A 77 11.64 11.22 22.60
CA ASP A 77 11.44 12.62 23.03
C ASP A 77 10.19 13.20 22.34
N PRO A 78 9.02 13.21 23.02
CA PRO A 78 7.76 13.69 22.43
C PRO A 78 7.77 15.16 22.04
N ASP A 79 8.52 16.01 22.76
CA ASP A 79 8.55 17.46 22.55
C ASP A 79 9.39 17.85 21.31
N ASN A 80 10.35 17.00 20.93
CA ASN A 80 11.23 17.20 19.78
C ASN A 80 10.66 16.59 18.47
N LEU A 81 9.38 16.18 18.46
CA LEU A 81 8.71 15.53 17.33
C LEU A 81 7.54 16.40 16.78
N PRO A 82 7.82 17.55 16.14
CA PRO A 82 6.79 18.54 15.75
C PRO A 82 5.74 18.02 14.76
N ASP A 83 6.05 16.96 14.01
CA ASP A 83 5.20 16.36 12.98
C ASP A 83 3.98 15.60 13.55
N PHE A 84 4.03 15.15 14.81
CA PHE A 84 2.97 14.38 15.45
C PHE A 84 2.88 14.51 16.99
N GLY A 85 3.84 15.15 17.67
CA GLY A 85 3.81 15.46 19.11
C GLY A 85 2.48 16.07 19.57
N PRO A 86 1.98 17.17 18.95
CA PRO A 86 0.69 17.79 19.31
C PRO A 86 -0.55 16.88 19.18
N HIS A 87 -0.40 15.77 18.44
CA HIS A 87 -1.42 14.79 18.09
C HIS A 87 -1.19 13.44 18.79
N SER A 88 -0.35 13.42 19.83
CA SER A 88 0.13 12.20 20.47
C SER A 88 -0.17 12.11 21.96
N VAL A 89 -0.03 10.90 22.50
CA VAL A 89 -0.16 10.57 23.92
C VAL A 89 0.90 9.54 24.29
N LEU A 90 1.43 9.60 25.51
CA LEU A 90 2.25 8.55 26.09
C LEU A 90 1.54 7.98 27.33
N LEU A 91 1.31 6.67 27.32
CA LEU A 91 0.73 5.93 28.43
C LEU A 91 1.80 5.11 29.13
N ASP A 92 1.90 5.25 30.45
CA ASP A 92 2.81 4.52 31.33
C ASP A 92 2.05 3.44 32.13
N PHE A 93 2.47 2.19 31.94
CA PHE A 93 1.89 0.98 32.54
C PHE A 93 2.71 0.45 33.72
N SER A 94 3.80 1.11 34.11
CA SER A 94 4.68 0.74 35.22
C SER A 94 3.93 0.60 36.57
N CYS A 95 2.80 1.29 36.71
CA CYS A 95 1.93 1.25 37.89
C CYS A 95 0.72 0.30 37.77
N GLY A 96 0.54 -0.39 36.63
CA GLY A 96 -0.51 -1.37 36.39
C GLY A 96 -1.33 -1.15 35.11
N ILE A 97 -1.91 -2.23 34.57
CA ILE A 97 -2.58 -2.22 33.27
C ILE A 97 -3.99 -1.61 33.25
N ASP A 98 -4.71 -1.63 34.36
CA ASP A 98 -6.14 -1.25 34.39
C ASP A 98 -6.39 0.27 34.39
N ASN A 99 -5.41 1.07 34.82
CA ASN A 99 -5.50 2.54 34.85
C ASN A 99 -4.09 3.16 34.73
N PRO A 100 -3.48 3.13 33.53
CA PRO A 100 -2.17 3.72 33.26
C PRO A 100 -2.14 5.24 33.51
N GLU A 101 -0.92 5.74 33.74
CA GLU A 101 -0.65 7.17 33.88
C GLU A 101 -0.43 7.80 32.50
N VAL A 102 -0.87 9.04 32.31
CA VAL A 102 -0.71 9.78 31.05
C VAL A 102 0.52 10.67 31.19
N SER A 103 1.69 10.15 30.82
CA SER A 103 2.98 10.84 30.98
C SER A 103 3.18 11.98 29.99
N TYR A 104 2.51 11.92 28.84
CA TYR A 104 2.51 12.98 27.82
C TYR A 104 1.16 13.05 27.12
N LEU A 105 0.70 14.26 26.81
CA LEU A 105 -0.50 14.51 26.01
C LEU A 105 -0.27 15.77 25.18
N GLY A 106 -0.33 15.63 23.85
CA GLY A 106 -0.12 16.73 22.91
C GLY A 106 -1.27 17.75 22.95
N ASP A 107 -0.93 19.02 22.75
CA ASP A 107 -1.84 20.16 22.94
C ASP A 107 -3.17 20.02 22.18
N LYS A 108 -3.14 19.62 20.90
CA LYS A 108 -4.37 19.48 20.09
C LYS A 108 -5.25 18.34 20.56
N LEU A 109 -4.64 17.24 21.03
CA LEU A 109 -5.39 16.09 21.54
C LEU A 109 -6.02 16.43 22.90
N ALA A 110 -5.34 17.24 23.72
CA ALA A 110 -5.90 17.81 24.93
C ALA A 110 -7.06 18.79 24.64
N GLU A 111 -6.95 19.63 23.60
CA GLU A 111 -8.01 20.52 23.13
C GLU A 111 -9.26 19.75 22.66
N GLU A 112 -9.11 18.68 21.86
CA GLU A 112 -10.27 17.89 21.40
C GLU A 112 -11.01 17.23 22.57
N CYS A 113 -10.25 16.64 23.49
CA CYS A 113 -10.79 15.95 24.66
C CYS A 113 -11.61 16.86 25.57
N ASP A 114 -11.45 18.20 25.45
CA ASP A 114 -12.34 19.20 26.05
C ASP A 114 -12.52 18.95 27.56
N ALA A 115 -11.39 18.57 28.17
CA ALA A 115 -11.27 18.15 29.56
C ALA A 115 -11.30 19.38 30.46
N GLY A 116 -12.50 19.95 30.63
CA GLY A 116 -12.78 21.26 31.22
C GLY A 116 -11.82 21.74 32.30
N SER A 117 -10.76 22.44 31.88
CA SER A 117 -9.71 23.01 32.73
C SER A 117 -8.99 22.02 33.68
N ALA A 118 -9.07 20.70 33.44
CA ALA A 118 -8.47 19.66 34.28
C ALA A 118 -7.36 18.92 33.53
N THR A 119 -6.16 18.89 34.10
CA THR A 119 -5.05 18.09 33.55
C THR A 119 -5.39 16.60 33.67
N ILE A 120 -5.51 15.92 32.53
CA ILE A 120 -5.64 14.46 32.48
C ILE A 120 -4.31 13.88 32.96
N THR A 121 -4.31 13.25 34.14
CA THR A 121 -3.12 12.58 34.69
C THR A 121 -3.21 11.06 34.54
N ARG A 122 -4.43 10.51 34.52
CA ARG A 122 -4.68 9.07 34.47
C ARG A 122 -5.78 8.74 33.49
N LEU A 123 -5.81 7.48 33.05
CA LEU A 123 -6.85 6.96 32.16
C LEU A 123 -8.27 7.16 32.71
N SER A 124 -8.44 7.10 34.03
CA SER A 124 -9.70 7.39 34.73
C SER A 124 -10.19 8.84 34.62
N ASP A 125 -9.31 9.77 34.26
CA ASP A 125 -9.62 11.21 34.17
C ASP A 125 -10.12 11.58 32.75
N VAL A 126 -10.04 10.64 31.82
CA VAL A 126 -10.39 10.83 30.40
C VAL A 126 -11.91 10.90 30.22
N PRO A 127 -12.46 11.97 29.59
CA PRO A 127 -13.89 12.06 29.33
C PRO A 127 -14.41 10.93 28.44
N ALA A 128 -15.54 10.34 28.81
CA ALA A 128 -16.22 9.34 27.98
C ALA A 128 -16.70 9.96 26.66
N ARG A 129 -16.43 9.30 25.53
CA ARG A 129 -16.63 9.82 24.15
C ARG A 129 -15.67 10.96 23.75
N SER A 130 -14.44 10.94 24.25
CA SER A 130 -13.29 11.66 23.66
C SER A 130 -12.48 10.74 22.73
N LEU A 131 -11.58 11.30 21.91
CA LEU A 131 -10.62 10.50 21.14
C LEU A 131 -9.72 9.63 22.02
N LEU A 132 -9.28 10.18 23.16
CA LEU A 132 -8.42 9.45 24.08
C LEU A 132 -9.14 8.23 24.68
N SER A 133 -10.45 8.32 24.94
CA SER A 133 -11.30 7.18 25.32
C SER A 133 -11.44 6.09 24.23
N ARG A 134 -10.87 6.27 23.03
CA ARG A 134 -10.80 5.24 21.99
C ARG A 134 -9.45 4.56 21.91
N ILE A 135 -8.37 5.29 22.20
CA ILE A 135 -7.05 4.69 22.45
C ILE A 135 -7.15 3.62 23.55
N THR A 136 -7.97 3.90 24.57
CA THR A 136 -8.17 3.00 25.71
C THR A 136 -8.81 1.66 25.34
N ASP A 137 -9.59 1.60 24.26
CA ASP A 137 -10.24 0.37 23.82
C ASP A 137 -9.22 -0.61 23.18
N HIS A 138 -8.05 -0.11 22.73
CA HIS A 138 -7.10 -0.86 21.91
C HIS A 138 -5.78 -1.25 22.61
N TYR A 139 -5.34 -0.59 23.69
CA TYR A 139 -4.03 -0.91 24.30
C TYR A 139 -3.93 -2.35 24.83
N MET A 140 -5.03 -2.93 25.31
CA MET A 140 -5.07 -4.33 25.76
C MET A 140 -4.74 -5.31 24.62
N GLN A 141 -5.04 -4.95 23.38
CA GLN A 141 -4.72 -5.75 22.20
C GLN A 141 -3.22 -5.69 21.87
N ILE A 142 -2.54 -4.59 22.20
CA ILE A 142 -1.08 -4.40 22.02
C ILE A 142 -0.32 -5.24 23.02
N ILE A 143 -0.73 -5.22 24.29
CA ILE A 143 -0.15 -6.06 25.35
C ILE A 143 -0.33 -7.54 25.01
N ALA A 144 -1.47 -7.93 24.43
CA ALA A 144 -1.74 -9.30 24.02
C ALA A 144 -0.96 -9.75 22.77
N ASN A 145 -0.81 -8.88 21.77
CA ASN A 145 -0.20 -9.22 20.48
C ASN A 145 1.30 -8.88 20.39
N GLN A 146 1.83 -8.13 21.36
CA GLN A 146 3.23 -7.67 21.40
C GLN A 146 3.69 -6.95 20.12
N ALA A 147 2.80 -6.14 19.52
CA ALA A 147 3.03 -5.48 18.24
C ALA A 147 2.31 -4.12 18.13
N PRO A 148 2.81 -3.18 17.31
CA PRO A 148 2.08 -1.98 16.91
C PRO A 148 0.68 -2.29 16.36
N ILE A 149 -0.29 -1.46 16.72
CA ILE A 149 -1.67 -1.56 16.21
C ILE A 149 -2.10 -0.21 15.63
N GLY A 150 -2.47 -0.22 14.35
CA GLY A 150 -3.21 0.85 13.71
C GLY A 150 -4.72 0.60 13.85
N PHE A 151 -5.50 1.68 13.96
CA PHE A 151 -6.96 1.64 14.01
C PHE A 151 -7.55 2.87 13.34
N GLU A 152 -8.74 2.70 12.78
CA GLU A 152 -9.54 3.76 12.17
C GLU A 152 -11.01 3.51 12.47
N ALA A 153 -11.73 4.58 12.81
CA ALA A 153 -13.17 4.53 13.06
C ALA A 153 -13.78 5.92 12.97
N GLU A 154 -15.11 5.95 12.98
CA GLU A 154 -15.92 7.14 13.16
C GLU A 154 -16.66 7.07 14.50
N PHE A 155 -16.87 8.21 15.13
CA PHE A 155 -17.72 8.33 16.32
C PHE A 155 -18.32 9.74 16.39
N VAL A 156 -19.46 9.84 17.08
CA VAL A 156 -20.05 11.14 17.43
C VAL A 156 -19.46 11.60 18.76
N ASN A 157 -18.84 12.78 18.75
CA ASN A 157 -18.19 13.36 19.93
C ASN A 157 -19.23 13.93 20.92
N GLN A 158 -18.76 14.48 22.05
CA GLN A 158 -19.63 15.09 23.06
C GLN A 158 -20.37 16.36 22.57
N ARG A 159 -19.92 16.96 21.46
CA ARG A 159 -20.49 18.16 20.84
C ARG A 159 -21.51 17.85 19.72
N GLY A 160 -21.75 16.57 19.41
CA GLY A 160 -22.68 16.13 18.36
C GLY A 160 -22.05 15.94 16.97
N ALA A 161 -20.83 16.42 16.77
CA ALA A 161 -20.13 16.32 15.49
C ALA A 161 -19.61 14.89 15.23
N THR A 162 -19.67 14.47 13.97
CA THR A 162 -19.12 13.19 13.54
C THR A 162 -17.61 13.35 13.32
N ILE A 163 -16.80 12.69 14.15
CA ILE A 163 -15.36 12.66 14.02
C ILE A 163 -14.94 11.34 13.37
N LEU A 164 -14.23 11.44 12.24
CA LEU A 164 -13.43 10.34 11.71
C LEU A 164 -12.03 10.47 12.27
N TYR A 165 -11.46 9.38 12.81
CA TYR A 165 -10.12 9.39 13.38
C TYR A 165 -9.30 8.18 12.96
N ARG A 166 -7.99 8.40 12.89
CA ARG A 166 -6.99 7.39 12.56
C ARG A 166 -5.88 7.43 13.59
N GLY A 167 -5.70 6.33 14.30
CA GLY A 167 -4.66 6.17 15.31
C GLY A 167 -3.66 5.07 14.99
N ILE A 168 -2.44 5.23 15.48
CA ILE A 168 -1.49 4.14 15.65
C ILE A 168 -0.95 4.17 17.08
N LEU A 169 -0.86 3.00 17.68
CA LEU A 169 -0.26 2.80 19.00
C LEU A 169 0.97 1.90 18.87
N LEU A 170 2.03 2.30 19.57
CA LEU A 170 3.39 1.83 19.39
C LEU A 170 3.94 1.39 20.77
N PRO A 171 4.26 0.10 20.97
CA PRO A 171 4.77 -0.39 22.25
C PRO A 171 6.24 -0.02 22.45
N PHE A 172 6.59 0.38 23.67
CA PHE A 172 7.94 0.68 24.15
C PHE A 172 8.21 -0.13 25.41
N SER A 173 9.49 -0.46 25.65
CA SER A 173 9.94 -1.25 26.79
C SER A 173 11.10 -0.56 27.51
N SER A 174 11.24 -0.79 28.81
CA SER A 174 12.44 -0.40 29.56
C SER A 174 13.48 -1.53 29.68
N ASP A 175 13.10 -2.79 29.42
CA ASP A 175 13.93 -3.98 29.65
C ASP A 175 14.08 -4.95 28.44
N ASP A 176 13.43 -4.63 27.31
CA ASP A 176 13.33 -5.43 26.07
C ASP A 176 12.49 -6.73 26.15
N ASP A 177 11.70 -6.91 27.22
CA ASP A 177 10.82 -8.07 27.43
C ASP A 177 9.37 -7.65 27.81
N THR A 178 9.18 -6.64 28.66
CA THR A 178 7.85 -6.12 29.03
C THR A 178 7.48 -4.80 28.35
N ILE A 179 6.23 -4.66 27.93
CA ILE A 179 5.69 -3.40 27.38
C ILE A 179 5.27 -2.54 28.57
N ASP A 180 6.14 -1.60 28.93
CA ASP A 180 5.93 -0.69 30.06
C ASP A 180 5.31 0.64 29.61
N PHE A 181 5.46 1.00 28.33
CA PHE A 181 4.98 2.25 27.76
C PHE A 181 4.29 2.01 26.41
N ILE A 182 3.25 2.79 26.11
CA ILE A 182 2.62 2.81 24.78
C ILE A 182 2.48 4.25 24.32
N TYR A 183 3.10 4.55 23.17
CA TYR A 183 3.00 5.84 22.50
C TYR A 183 1.90 5.78 21.43
N GLY A 184 0.90 6.64 21.56
CA GLY A 184 -0.21 6.77 20.61
C GLY A 184 -0.09 8.04 19.79
N VAL A 185 -0.35 7.95 18.48
CA VAL A 185 -0.51 9.11 17.60
C VAL A 185 -1.87 9.00 16.94
N ILE A 186 -2.72 10.02 17.08
CA ILE A 186 -4.03 10.10 16.43
C ILE A 186 -4.17 11.40 15.64
N ASN A 187 -4.58 11.27 14.38
CA ASN A 187 -5.14 12.40 13.64
C ASN A 187 -6.65 12.20 13.48
N TRP A 188 -7.40 13.30 13.42
CA TRP A 188 -8.86 13.28 13.33
C TRP A 188 -9.38 14.44 12.49
N LYS A 189 -10.57 14.24 11.93
CA LYS A 189 -11.31 15.26 11.22
C LYS A 189 -12.75 15.31 11.72
N GLU A 190 -13.17 16.50 12.11
CA GLU A 190 -14.56 16.80 12.42
C GLU A 190 -15.32 17.04 11.11
N MET A 191 -16.40 16.30 10.89
CA MET A 191 -17.39 16.58 9.85
C MET A 191 -18.51 17.42 10.46
N ALA A 192 -18.66 18.65 9.95
CA ALA A 192 -19.80 19.49 10.26
C ALA A 192 -21.10 18.84 9.76
N GLU A 193 -22.18 19.08 10.50
CA GLU A 193 -23.47 18.40 10.35
C GLU A 193 -24.08 18.57 8.95
N ALA A 194 -24.72 17.52 8.46
CA ALA A 194 -25.53 17.56 7.24
C ALA A 194 -26.73 18.53 7.37
N ASP A 195 -27.11 18.86 8.60
CA ASP A 195 -28.19 19.78 8.95
C ASP A 195 -27.97 21.21 8.38
N ALA A 196 -26.72 21.65 8.22
CA ALA A 196 -26.41 22.93 7.56
C ALA A 196 -26.69 22.91 6.05
N ALA A 197 -26.64 21.74 5.41
CA ALA A 197 -27.03 21.58 4.01
C ALA A 197 -28.55 21.56 3.85
N ASP A 198 -29.28 20.94 4.79
CA ASP A 198 -30.74 20.96 4.81
C ASP A 198 -31.29 22.35 5.15
N GLU A 199 -30.69 23.12 6.07
CA GLU A 199 -31.10 24.51 6.35
C GLU A 199 -30.86 25.42 5.13
N LEU A 200 -29.72 25.27 4.44
CA LEU A 200 -29.43 25.99 3.18
C LEU A 200 -30.36 25.58 2.03
N LEU A 201 -30.69 24.29 1.90
CA LEU A 201 -31.69 23.80 0.93
C LEU A 201 -33.08 24.37 1.24
N LEU A 202 -33.45 24.45 2.52
CA LEU A 202 -34.72 25.01 2.97
C LEU A 202 -34.80 26.54 2.76
N GLU A 203 -33.68 27.27 2.87
CA GLU A 203 -33.60 28.68 2.48
C GLU A 203 -33.69 28.87 0.95
N VAL A 204 -33.07 27.99 0.16
CA VAL A 204 -33.15 28.02 -1.31
C VAL A 204 -34.55 27.70 -1.81
N ASP A 205 -35.21 26.68 -1.28
CA ASP A 205 -36.61 26.37 -1.60
C ASP A 205 -37.55 27.52 -1.19
N GLN A 206 -37.36 28.13 0.00
CA GLN A 206 -38.14 29.31 0.40
C GLN A 206 -37.90 30.55 -0.49
N ALA A 207 -36.71 30.67 -1.10
CA ALA A 207 -36.42 31.71 -2.07
C ALA A 207 -37.03 31.43 -3.46
N LEU A 208 -37.25 30.16 -3.81
CA LEU A 208 -37.89 29.72 -5.05
C LEU A 208 -39.42 29.73 -4.98
N ASP A 209 -40.00 29.38 -3.82
CA ASP A 209 -41.45 29.43 -3.55
C ASP A 209 -41.96 30.85 -3.21
N ALA A 210 -41.07 31.85 -3.17
CA ALA A 210 -41.47 33.25 -3.03
C ALA A 210 -42.29 33.70 -4.26
N PRO A 211 -43.57 34.08 -4.10
CA PRO A 211 -44.42 34.37 -5.25
C PRO A 211 -43.93 35.63 -5.99
N GLU A 212 -43.55 35.47 -7.26
CA GLU A 212 -43.24 36.62 -8.13
C GLU A 212 -44.42 37.61 -8.16
N GLU A 213 -44.19 38.84 -7.69
CA GLU A 213 -45.16 39.91 -7.88
C GLU A 213 -45.34 40.17 -9.40
N PRO A 214 -46.60 40.26 -9.89
CA PRO A 214 -46.86 40.29 -11.32
C PRO A 214 -46.35 41.59 -11.97
N ARG A 215 -45.20 41.50 -12.65
CA ARG A 215 -44.74 42.58 -13.55
C ARG A 215 -45.78 42.78 -14.65
N ARG A 216 -46.22 44.04 -14.81
CA ARG A 216 -47.21 44.42 -15.82
C ARG A 216 -46.73 44.10 -17.24
N THR A 217 -47.61 43.47 -17.99
CA THR A 217 -47.50 43.25 -19.43
C THR A 217 -47.56 44.58 -20.19
N GLU A 218 -46.61 44.81 -21.10
CA GLU A 218 -46.84 45.62 -22.30
C GLU A 218 -46.49 44.81 -23.55
N ASP A 219 -47.19 45.13 -24.62
CA ASP A 219 -47.44 44.28 -25.79
C ASP A 219 -46.48 44.57 -26.96
N SER A 220 -45.89 43.54 -27.56
CA SER A 220 -45.69 43.43 -29.01
C SER A 220 -44.94 42.16 -29.42
N GLY A 221 -45.35 41.57 -30.55
CA GLY A 221 -44.40 40.91 -31.46
C GLY A 221 -44.54 39.40 -31.68
N MET A 222 -45.69 38.96 -32.18
CA MET A 222 -45.87 37.65 -32.81
C MET A 222 -44.76 37.32 -33.84
N VAL A 223 -43.89 36.35 -33.55
CA VAL A 223 -43.27 35.49 -34.58
C VAL A 223 -43.36 34.05 -34.11
N ASP A 224 -44.25 33.32 -34.77
CA ASP A 224 -44.42 31.88 -34.68
C ASP A 224 -43.27 31.16 -35.41
N TRP A 225 -42.54 30.31 -34.68
CA TRP A 225 -41.96 29.08 -35.22
C TRP A 225 -42.19 27.95 -34.23
N ALA A 226 -43.02 27.00 -34.65
CA ALA A 226 -43.46 25.83 -33.90
C ALA A 226 -42.39 24.72 -33.79
N ASP A 227 -42.82 23.62 -33.15
CA ASP A 227 -42.12 22.36 -32.83
C ASP A 227 -41.06 22.46 -31.70
N GLY A 228 -41.19 21.75 -30.57
CA GLY A 228 -42.25 20.84 -30.10
C GLY A 228 -41.79 20.18 -28.77
N PRO A 229 -42.66 19.98 -27.75
CA PRO A 229 -42.21 19.77 -26.36
C PRO A 229 -42.16 18.31 -25.88
N ALA A 230 -41.57 18.16 -24.68
CA ALA A 230 -41.69 17.05 -23.70
C ALA A 230 -41.11 15.68 -24.13
N ALA A 231 -40.14 15.06 -23.44
CA ALA A 231 -39.75 15.03 -22.02
C ALA A 231 -40.76 14.33 -21.10
N PHE A 232 -40.39 13.09 -20.73
CA PHE A 232 -40.71 12.33 -19.51
C PHE A 232 -41.95 12.70 -18.68
N ASP A 233 -42.96 11.82 -18.72
CA ASP A 233 -43.84 11.58 -17.57
C ASP A 233 -43.34 10.35 -16.79
N ILE A 234 -43.23 10.49 -15.47
CA ILE A 234 -43.08 9.40 -14.50
C ILE A 234 -44.39 9.37 -13.72
N GLU A 235 -45.12 8.26 -13.73
CA GLU A 235 -46.22 8.01 -12.78
C GLU A 235 -45.72 7.24 -11.55
N GLU A 236 -46.46 7.43 -10.45
CA GLU A 236 -45.99 7.29 -9.07
C GLU A 236 -46.55 5.98 -8.39
N PRO A 237 -46.70 5.80 -7.05
CA PRO A 237 -45.93 4.79 -6.31
C PRO A 237 -46.77 3.68 -5.62
N LEU A 238 -46.17 3.03 -4.60
CA LEU A 238 -46.69 2.03 -3.63
C LEU A 238 -46.56 0.55 -4.10
N GLU A 239 -46.40 -0.48 -3.24
CA GLU A 239 -46.66 -0.62 -1.79
C GLU A 239 -45.79 -1.74 -1.14
N LEU A 240 -45.75 -1.85 0.20
CA LEU A 240 -44.96 -2.81 0.98
C LEU A 240 -45.68 -4.15 1.25
N THR A 241 -45.01 -5.30 1.07
CA THR A 241 -45.33 -6.55 1.81
C THR A 241 -44.12 -7.42 2.13
N HIS A 242 -43.95 -7.79 3.40
CA HIS A 242 -43.07 -8.88 3.86
C HIS A 242 -43.75 -10.25 3.69
N THR A 243 -43.00 -11.26 3.24
CA THR A 243 -43.04 -12.63 3.80
C THR A 243 -41.68 -13.32 3.66
N VAL A 244 -41.31 -14.10 4.67
CA VAL A 244 -40.11 -14.94 4.73
C VAL A 244 -40.34 -16.33 4.10
N ASP A 245 -39.22 -17.04 3.89
CA ASP A 245 -39.05 -18.50 3.75
C ASP A 245 -38.81 -19.06 2.33
N ASP A 246 -37.54 -19.14 1.92
CA ASP A 246 -36.88 -20.43 1.59
C ASP A 246 -35.33 -20.27 1.59
N LEU A 247 -34.59 -21.35 1.85
CA LEU A 247 -33.13 -21.37 2.10
C LEU A 247 -32.31 -22.01 0.96
N ALA A 248 -31.49 -21.21 0.27
CA ALA A 248 -30.43 -21.68 -0.65
C ALA A 248 -29.24 -20.68 -0.68
N PRO A 249 -28.02 -21.07 -1.08
CA PRO A 249 -26.80 -20.49 -0.54
C PRO A 249 -26.41 -19.12 -1.12
N VAL A 250 -25.88 -18.25 -0.26
CA VAL A 250 -25.35 -16.93 -0.63
C VAL A 250 -24.01 -17.07 -1.37
N ALA A 251 -24.08 -17.20 -2.69
CA ALA A 251 -22.99 -16.91 -3.60
C ALA A 251 -23.24 -15.52 -4.21
N GLY A 252 -22.62 -14.48 -3.65
CA GLY A 252 -22.94 -13.10 -4.04
C GLY A 252 -22.38 -12.01 -3.13
N LEU A 253 -21.08 -12.07 -2.80
CA LEU A 253 -20.36 -10.82 -2.54
C LEU A 253 -20.18 -10.15 -3.90
N ALA A 254 -21.13 -9.27 -4.25
CA ALA A 254 -21.01 -8.42 -5.42
C ALA A 254 -19.68 -7.67 -5.33
N ALA A 255 -18.91 -7.68 -6.42
CA ALA A 255 -17.85 -6.71 -6.57
C ALA A 255 -18.49 -5.32 -6.45
N THR A 256 -17.85 -4.41 -5.71
CA THR A 256 -18.22 -3.00 -5.75
C THR A 256 -17.99 -2.53 -7.18
N ASP A 257 -19.07 -2.36 -7.94
CA ASP A 257 -19.03 -1.77 -9.28
C ASP A 257 -18.65 -0.29 -9.13
N ILE A 258 -17.35 -0.05 -9.00
CA ILE A 258 -16.74 1.20 -9.42
C ILE A 258 -17.13 1.33 -10.89
N ALA A 259 -17.94 2.34 -11.22
CA ALA A 259 -18.26 2.68 -12.60
C ALA A 259 -16.99 3.12 -13.31
N VAL A 260 -16.22 2.15 -13.82
CA VAL A 260 -15.11 2.39 -14.73
C VAL A 260 -15.74 3.03 -15.97
N ALA A 261 -15.34 4.25 -16.29
CA ALA A 261 -15.69 4.90 -17.56
C ALA A 261 -15.39 3.95 -18.73
N ASP A 262 -16.10 4.09 -19.85
CA ASP A 262 -15.92 3.17 -20.98
C ASP A 262 -14.40 3.08 -21.32
N PRO A 263 -13.79 1.88 -21.35
CA PRO A 263 -12.39 1.72 -21.71
C PRO A 263 -11.99 2.31 -23.07
N ALA A 264 -12.96 2.65 -23.92
CA ALA A 264 -12.78 3.38 -25.18
C ALA A 264 -12.72 4.91 -25.04
N GLU A 265 -13.18 5.48 -23.92
CA GLU A 265 -13.24 6.93 -23.66
C GLU A 265 -12.16 7.42 -22.67
N MET A 266 -11.50 6.52 -21.94
CA MET A 266 -10.43 6.85 -20.97
C MET A 266 -9.13 7.33 -21.63
N GLU A 267 -8.62 8.50 -21.23
CA GLU A 267 -7.31 9.01 -21.65
C GLU A 267 -6.14 8.32 -20.92
N LEU A 268 -4.91 8.50 -21.39
CA LEU A 268 -3.74 7.84 -20.80
C LEU A 268 -3.52 8.19 -19.31
N ALA A 269 -3.88 9.42 -18.93
CA ALA A 269 -3.82 9.87 -17.54
C ALA A 269 -4.83 9.11 -16.65
N ASP A 270 -6.04 8.84 -17.15
CA ASP A 270 -7.07 8.07 -16.43
C ASP A 270 -6.65 6.62 -16.23
N TRP A 271 -6.07 6.00 -17.28
CA TRP A 271 -5.47 4.66 -17.17
C TRP A 271 -4.38 4.60 -16.10
N LEU A 272 -3.54 5.64 -16.00
CA LEU A 272 -2.52 5.74 -14.96
C LEU A 272 -3.14 5.96 -13.57
N ALA A 273 -4.18 6.78 -13.45
CA ALA A 273 -4.88 7.04 -12.20
C ALA A 273 -5.52 5.75 -11.64
N VAL A 274 -6.29 5.05 -12.46
CA VAL A 274 -6.93 3.76 -12.11
C VAL A 274 -5.88 2.69 -11.77
N ALA A 275 -4.78 2.62 -12.52
CA ALA A 275 -3.69 1.69 -12.21
C ALA A 275 -3.00 2.01 -10.87
N ARG A 276 -2.79 3.30 -10.56
CA ARG A 276 -2.21 3.77 -9.28
C ARG A 276 -3.14 3.51 -8.11
N GLU A 277 -4.44 3.77 -8.25
CA GLU A 277 -5.45 3.48 -7.24
C GLU A 277 -5.46 1.98 -6.91
N MET A 278 -5.53 1.13 -7.93
CA MET A 278 -5.52 -0.32 -7.75
C MET A 278 -4.21 -0.84 -7.14
N ALA A 279 -3.06 -0.25 -7.50
CA ALA A 279 -1.78 -0.54 -6.86
C ALA A 279 -1.72 -0.08 -5.39
N GLN A 280 -2.36 1.03 -5.05
CA GLN A 280 -2.45 1.55 -3.69
C GLN A 280 -3.43 0.75 -2.82
N THR A 281 -4.55 0.30 -3.39
CA THR A 281 -5.50 -0.63 -2.76
C THR A 281 -4.84 -1.99 -2.50
N ALA A 282 -4.12 -2.54 -3.48
CA ALA A 282 -3.32 -3.77 -3.30
C ALA A 282 -2.15 -3.61 -2.29
N LYS A 283 -1.80 -2.38 -1.91
CA LYS A 283 -0.84 -2.04 -0.85
C LYS A 283 -1.53 -1.77 0.50
N SER A 284 -2.82 -1.42 0.52
CA SER A 284 -3.58 -1.08 1.74
C SER A 284 -4.42 -2.23 2.28
N SER A 285 -4.88 -3.17 1.45
CA SER A 285 -5.64 -4.32 1.93
C SER A 285 -4.81 -5.14 2.90
N GLU A 286 -5.27 -5.19 4.15
CA GLU A 286 -4.67 -5.99 5.21
C GLU A 286 -4.57 -7.46 4.78
N GLU A 287 -3.44 -8.08 5.09
CA GLU A 287 -3.15 -9.51 4.84
C GLU A 287 -3.35 -10.05 3.41
N ARG A 288 -2.65 -9.44 2.44
CA ARG A 288 -1.90 -10.21 1.41
C ARG A 288 -2.76 -11.14 0.52
N THR A 289 -3.99 -10.76 0.16
CA THR A 289 -4.74 -11.50 -0.86
C THR A 289 -4.03 -11.44 -2.21
N ARG A 290 -3.74 -12.60 -2.80
CA ARG A 290 -3.07 -12.66 -4.12
C ARG A 290 -3.92 -12.04 -5.23
N ALA A 291 -5.24 -12.02 -5.04
CA ALA A 291 -6.21 -11.43 -5.96
C ALA A 291 -5.94 -9.93 -6.19
N SER A 292 -5.92 -9.09 -5.14
CA SER A 292 -5.72 -7.64 -5.28
C SER A 292 -4.37 -7.31 -5.94
N LEU A 293 -3.32 -8.08 -5.66
CA LEU A 293 -2.05 -7.94 -6.36
C LEU A 293 -2.16 -8.28 -7.86
N TYR A 294 -2.90 -9.33 -8.22
CA TYR A 294 -3.08 -9.73 -9.63
C TYR A 294 -3.92 -8.71 -10.40
N GLU A 295 -4.94 -8.13 -9.77
CA GLU A 295 -5.71 -7.02 -10.34
C GLU A 295 -4.84 -5.77 -10.54
N ALA A 296 -4.02 -5.39 -9.55
CA ALA A 296 -3.09 -4.26 -9.69
C ALA A 296 -2.05 -4.47 -10.81
N VAL A 297 -1.48 -5.68 -10.93
CA VAL A 297 -0.57 -6.01 -12.05
C VAL A 297 -1.31 -6.05 -13.39
N SER A 298 -2.60 -6.43 -13.41
CA SER A 298 -3.43 -6.38 -14.61
C SER A 298 -3.71 -4.95 -15.06
N ARG A 299 -4.15 -4.06 -14.16
CA ARG A 299 -4.39 -2.64 -14.52
C ARG A 299 -3.10 -1.92 -14.91
N ALA A 300 -1.96 -2.30 -14.34
CA ALA A 300 -0.64 -1.82 -14.78
C ALA A 300 -0.28 -2.28 -16.21
N TYR A 301 -0.81 -3.43 -16.66
CA TYR A 301 -0.68 -3.89 -18.05
C TYR A 301 -1.64 -3.16 -18.99
N ASP A 302 -2.87 -2.89 -18.55
CA ASP A 302 -3.86 -2.16 -19.33
C ASP A 302 -3.38 -0.72 -19.63
N PHE A 303 -2.84 -0.04 -18.61
CA PHE A 303 -2.10 1.22 -18.80
C PHE A 303 -0.88 1.05 -19.72
N ALA A 304 -0.15 -0.06 -19.65
CA ALA A 304 0.97 -0.31 -20.56
C ALA A 304 0.52 -0.39 -22.03
N LEU A 305 -0.64 -1.01 -22.32
CA LEU A 305 -1.19 -1.09 -23.67
C LEU A 305 -1.54 0.31 -24.19
N ALA A 306 -2.30 1.10 -23.43
CA ALA A 306 -2.61 2.49 -23.76
C ALA A 306 -1.33 3.33 -23.97
N ALA A 307 -0.33 3.20 -23.09
CA ALA A 307 0.95 3.90 -23.20
C ALA A 307 1.76 3.55 -24.47
N PHE A 308 1.54 2.38 -25.07
CA PHE A 308 2.14 2.02 -26.36
C PHE A 308 1.28 2.46 -27.56
N GLU A 309 0.00 2.75 -27.35
CA GLU A 309 -0.92 3.34 -28.34
C GLU A 309 -0.71 4.86 -28.45
N THR A 310 -0.39 5.57 -27.36
CA THR A 310 -0.06 7.02 -27.34
C THR A 310 1.38 7.33 -26.86
N PRO A 311 2.43 7.07 -27.67
CA PRO A 311 3.83 7.23 -27.25
C PRO A 311 4.30 8.66 -26.91
N ALA A 312 3.53 9.69 -27.29
CA ALA A 312 3.84 11.09 -27.00
C ALA A 312 3.46 11.46 -25.56
N GLU A 313 2.17 11.29 -25.20
CA GLU A 313 1.66 11.43 -23.83
C GLU A 313 2.45 10.57 -22.84
N PHE A 314 2.81 9.33 -23.22
CA PHE A 314 3.63 8.48 -22.38
C PHE A 314 5.04 9.05 -22.14
N ALA A 315 5.62 9.79 -23.09
CA ALA A 315 6.91 10.44 -22.90
C ALA A 315 6.80 11.66 -21.96
N GLU A 316 5.69 12.40 -22.01
CA GLU A 316 5.39 13.51 -21.10
C GLU A 316 5.20 13.02 -19.66
N LEU A 317 4.34 12.01 -19.44
CA LEU A 317 4.13 11.39 -18.11
C LEU A 317 5.42 10.83 -17.49
N LEU A 318 6.35 10.35 -18.33
CA LEU A 318 7.68 9.93 -17.89
C LEU A 318 8.56 11.12 -17.47
N ALA A 319 8.59 12.19 -18.27
CA ALA A 319 9.36 13.40 -17.97
C ALA A 319 8.92 14.05 -16.65
N ASP A 320 7.61 14.23 -16.46
CA ASP A 320 7.01 14.78 -15.24
C ASP A 320 7.33 13.95 -14.00
N SER A 321 7.47 12.63 -14.18
CA SER A 321 7.83 11.70 -13.11
C SER A 321 9.34 11.54 -12.89
N GLY A 322 10.18 12.32 -13.59
CA GLY A 322 11.65 12.21 -13.54
C GLY A 322 12.19 10.89 -14.09
N LEU A 323 11.42 10.21 -14.93
CA LEU A 323 11.75 8.91 -15.53
C LEU A 323 12.16 9.08 -17.01
N THR A 324 13.00 8.17 -17.48
CA THR A 324 13.38 8.09 -18.90
C THR A 324 12.83 6.82 -19.54
N ARG A 325 12.46 6.93 -20.82
CA ARG A 325 12.07 5.79 -21.64
C ARG A 325 13.24 4.81 -21.77
N GLN A 326 12.96 3.51 -21.61
CA GLN A 326 13.96 2.45 -21.65
C GLN A 326 13.62 1.44 -22.76
N ASP A 327 14.14 1.63 -23.97
CA ASP A 327 13.79 0.74 -25.10
C ASP A 327 14.23 -0.73 -24.89
N ARG A 328 15.25 -0.96 -24.05
CA ARG A 328 15.67 -2.32 -23.64
C ARG A 328 14.80 -2.95 -22.55
N ALA A 329 14.00 -2.16 -21.85
CA ALA A 329 13.17 -2.61 -20.73
C ALA A 329 11.91 -1.74 -20.61
N PRO A 330 11.03 -1.72 -21.63
CA PRO A 330 9.93 -0.74 -21.74
C PRO A 330 8.89 -0.86 -20.62
N MET A 331 8.85 -1.99 -19.92
CA MET A 331 7.97 -2.20 -18.77
C MET A 331 8.51 -1.61 -17.45
N THR A 332 9.82 -1.37 -17.34
CA THR A 332 10.40 -0.82 -16.09
C THR A 332 9.87 0.59 -15.77
N PRO A 333 9.78 1.53 -16.73
CA PRO A 333 9.18 2.83 -16.47
C PRO A 333 7.68 2.74 -16.15
N VAL A 334 6.92 1.87 -16.83
CA VAL A 334 5.49 1.63 -16.57
C VAL A 334 5.26 1.21 -15.12
N VAL A 335 5.96 0.18 -14.64
CA VAL A 335 5.79 -0.31 -13.26
C VAL A 335 6.22 0.76 -12.25
N LYS A 336 7.23 1.59 -12.55
CA LYS A 336 7.61 2.72 -11.69
C LYS A 336 6.56 3.83 -11.64
N LEU A 337 5.89 4.14 -12.76
CA LEU A 337 4.79 5.12 -12.79
C LEU A 337 3.60 4.66 -11.95
N VAL A 338 3.27 3.36 -11.98
CA VAL A 338 2.10 2.77 -11.33
C VAL A 338 2.34 2.46 -9.84
N PHE A 339 3.44 1.78 -9.50
CA PHE A 339 3.73 1.33 -8.12
C PHE A 339 4.64 2.30 -7.33
N GLY A 340 5.22 3.29 -8.00
CA GLY A 340 6.16 4.26 -7.42
C GLY A 340 7.64 3.87 -7.57
N GLY A 341 8.51 4.87 -7.69
CA GLY A 341 9.96 4.69 -7.83
C GLY A 341 10.64 4.07 -6.60
N GLU A 342 10.12 4.38 -5.40
CA GLU A 342 10.60 3.90 -4.10
C GLU A 342 10.02 2.55 -3.66
N TYR A 343 9.23 1.89 -4.53
CA TYR A 343 8.74 0.55 -4.26
C TYR A 343 9.89 -0.48 -4.27
N ASP A 344 9.71 -1.64 -3.61
CA ASP A 344 10.77 -2.64 -3.52
C ASP A 344 11.31 -3.02 -4.91
N LYS A 345 12.63 -2.84 -5.08
CA LYS A 345 13.36 -3.06 -6.33
C LYS A 345 13.20 -4.50 -6.83
N THR A 346 13.05 -5.47 -5.93
CA THR A 346 12.82 -6.87 -6.33
C THR A 346 11.44 -7.01 -6.97
N ARG A 347 10.38 -6.58 -6.29
CA ARG A 347 9.00 -6.59 -6.80
C ARG A 347 8.84 -5.80 -8.10
N LEU A 348 9.46 -4.62 -8.22
CA LEU A 348 9.44 -3.85 -9.48
C LEU A 348 9.99 -4.67 -10.65
N THR A 349 11.09 -5.40 -10.46
CA THR A 349 11.63 -6.30 -11.50
C THR A 349 10.78 -7.55 -11.74
N GLU A 350 10.09 -8.06 -10.72
CA GLU A 350 9.15 -9.17 -10.84
C GLU A 350 7.92 -8.77 -11.66
N TYR A 351 7.30 -7.63 -11.37
CA TYR A 351 6.12 -7.14 -12.10
C TYR A 351 6.48 -6.75 -13.54
N ALA A 352 7.63 -6.10 -13.77
CA ALA A 352 8.09 -5.78 -15.13
C ALA A 352 8.33 -7.03 -16.00
N ALA A 353 8.73 -8.16 -15.39
CA ALA A 353 8.81 -9.44 -16.10
C ALA A 353 7.41 -9.99 -16.44
N VAL A 354 6.43 -9.88 -15.54
CA VAL A 354 5.03 -10.27 -15.82
C VAL A 354 4.45 -9.44 -16.98
N LEU A 355 4.64 -8.11 -16.98
CA LEU A 355 4.17 -7.25 -18.08
C LEU A 355 4.86 -7.58 -19.42
N SER A 356 6.15 -7.93 -19.38
CA SER A 356 6.91 -8.33 -20.58
C SER A 356 6.38 -9.64 -21.15
N TRP A 357 6.09 -10.61 -20.29
CA TRP A 357 5.42 -11.86 -20.65
C TRP A 357 4.03 -11.61 -21.24
N ALA A 358 3.21 -10.77 -20.61
CA ALA A 358 1.86 -10.46 -21.07
C ALA A 358 1.87 -9.88 -22.49
N LYS A 359 2.73 -8.88 -22.74
CA LYS A 359 2.92 -8.27 -24.07
C LYS A 359 3.41 -9.30 -25.11
N ARG A 360 4.32 -10.19 -24.73
CA ARG A 360 4.89 -11.21 -25.63
C ARG A 360 3.87 -12.30 -26.02
N ASN A 361 2.95 -12.64 -25.12
CA ASN A 361 1.89 -13.63 -25.38
C ASN A 361 0.59 -12.97 -25.90
N ALA A 362 0.63 -11.66 -26.24
CA ALA A 362 -0.52 -10.89 -26.72
C ALA A 362 -1.77 -11.01 -25.83
N VAL A 363 -1.57 -10.93 -24.50
CA VAL A 363 -2.69 -10.89 -23.55
C VAL A 363 -3.52 -9.64 -23.82
N GLU A 364 -4.85 -9.81 -23.87
CA GLU A 364 -5.81 -8.72 -24.10
C GLU A 364 -6.01 -7.84 -22.85
N ARG A 365 -6.54 -6.62 -23.06
CA ARG A 365 -6.83 -5.66 -21.98
C ARG A 365 -7.82 -6.28 -20.98
N GLY A 366 -7.55 -6.18 -19.68
CA GLY A 366 -8.34 -6.76 -18.59
C GLY A 366 -8.10 -8.25 -18.32
N ALA A 367 -7.48 -9.01 -19.23
CA ALA A 367 -7.38 -10.47 -19.10
C ALA A 367 -6.24 -10.97 -18.18
N LEU A 368 -5.23 -10.13 -17.90
CA LEU A 368 -3.99 -10.58 -17.24
C LEU A 368 -4.22 -11.10 -15.80
N ALA A 369 -5.16 -10.54 -15.04
CA ALA A 369 -5.48 -11.04 -13.71
C ALA A 369 -5.96 -12.50 -13.71
N GLU A 370 -6.74 -12.90 -14.73
CA GLU A 370 -7.21 -14.29 -14.88
C GLU A 370 -6.07 -15.23 -15.26
N PHE A 371 -5.20 -14.84 -16.19
CA PHE A 371 -3.98 -15.60 -16.49
C PHE A 371 -3.11 -15.80 -15.24
N LEU A 372 -2.97 -14.78 -14.38
CA LEU A 372 -2.21 -14.87 -13.12
C LEU A 372 -2.87 -15.79 -12.08
N ARG A 373 -4.22 -15.86 -12.04
CA ARG A 373 -4.98 -16.81 -11.20
C ARG A 373 -4.81 -18.27 -11.67
N ASN A 374 -4.86 -18.49 -12.98
CA ASN A 374 -4.89 -19.84 -13.57
C ASN A 374 -3.50 -20.43 -13.86
N ALA A 375 -2.44 -19.61 -13.87
CA ALA A 375 -1.08 -20.08 -14.12
C ALA A 375 -0.52 -21.00 -13.01
N GLU A 376 0.19 -22.06 -13.39
CA GLU A 376 0.88 -22.94 -12.45
C GLU A 376 1.98 -22.16 -11.68
N GLY A 377 1.86 -22.08 -10.35
CA GLY A 377 2.72 -21.23 -9.52
C GLY A 377 2.39 -19.73 -9.57
N GLY A 378 1.30 -19.35 -10.25
CA GLY A 378 0.81 -17.99 -10.41
C GLY A 378 1.86 -17.02 -10.97
N LEU A 379 1.89 -15.80 -10.43
CA LEU A 379 2.88 -14.77 -10.73
C LEU A 379 4.34 -15.28 -10.77
N LYS A 380 4.73 -16.21 -9.87
CA LYS A 380 6.10 -16.77 -9.87
C LYS A 380 6.37 -17.76 -10.99
N GLY A 381 5.35 -18.49 -11.47
CA GLY A 381 5.45 -19.34 -12.65
C GLY A 381 5.70 -18.52 -13.92
N ILE A 382 4.91 -17.46 -14.11
CA ILE A 382 5.07 -16.53 -15.24
C ILE A 382 6.45 -15.86 -15.23
N ILE A 383 6.94 -15.40 -14.06
CA ILE A 383 8.29 -14.83 -13.94
C ILE A 383 9.38 -15.86 -14.30
N ALA A 384 9.21 -17.13 -13.91
CA ALA A 384 10.17 -18.17 -14.29
C ALA A 384 10.18 -18.40 -15.81
N ALA A 385 9.00 -18.54 -16.43
CA ALA A 385 8.85 -18.70 -17.87
C ALA A 385 9.47 -17.54 -18.67
N GLU A 386 9.27 -16.29 -18.23
CA GLU A 386 9.87 -15.12 -18.90
C GLU A 386 11.38 -15.03 -18.71
N ARG A 387 11.90 -15.40 -17.52
CA ARG A 387 13.34 -15.44 -17.25
C ARG A 387 14.06 -16.55 -17.97
N ASP A 388 13.36 -17.62 -18.34
CA ASP A 388 13.90 -18.69 -19.20
C ASP A 388 13.84 -18.24 -20.67
N PHE A 389 12.71 -17.71 -21.16
CA PHE A 389 12.60 -17.15 -22.52
C PHE A 389 13.69 -16.10 -22.82
N ARG A 390 13.89 -15.12 -21.92
CA ARG A 390 14.93 -14.10 -22.13
C ARG A 390 16.33 -14.69 -22.20
N ARG A 391 16.60 -15.77 -21.47
CA ARG A 391 17.92 -16.43 -21.44
C ARG A 391 18.20 -17.18 -22.74
N ASP A 392 17.18 -17.83 -23.29
CA ASP A 392 17.24 -18.50 -24.59
C ASP A 392 17.42 -17.46 -25.72
N ALA A 393 16.70 -16.33 -25.66
CA ALA A 393 16.85 -15.22 -26.60
C ALA A 393 18.21 -14.52 -26.52
N GLU A 394 18.81 -14.41 -25.33
CA GLU A 394 20.17 -13.90 -25.10
C GLU A 394 21.27 -14.94 -25.44
N GLY A 395 20.90 -16.13 -25.96
CA GLY A 395 21.84 -17.20 -26.33
C GLY A 395 22.67 -17.73 -25.16
N THR A 396 22.25 -17.45 -23.92
CA THR A 396 22.98 -17.83 -22.72
C THR A 396 22.65 -19.29 -22.39
N PRO A 397 23.60 -20.24 -22.47
CA PRO A 397 23.30 -21.64 -22.17
C PRO A 397 22.76 -21.76 -20.75
N PRO A 398 21.76 -22.63 -20.50
CA PRO A 398 21.20 -22.79 -19.18
C PRO A 398 22.31 -23.18 -18.21
N ALA A 399 22.59 -22.31 -17.24
CA ALA A 399 23.38 -22.70 -16.08
C ALA A 399 22.73 -23.98 -15.54
N PRO A 400 23.48 -25.09 -15.38
CA PRO A 400 22.89 -26.37 -15.02
C PRO A 400 22.04 -26.15 -13.78
N LYS A 401 20.76 -26.57 -13.83
CA LYS A 401 19.78 -26.35 -12.75
C LYS A 401 20.52 -26.59 -11.45
N LYS A 402 20.82 -25.52 -10.70
CA LYS A 402 21.43 -25.64 -9.38
C LYS A 402 20.31 -26.17 -8.51
N THR A 403 20.14 -27.49 -8.54
CA THR A 403 19.38 -28.26 -7.57
C THR A 403 20.04 -27.94 -6.25
N ARG A 404 19.59 -26.86 -5.62
CA ARG A 404 20.07 -26.42 -4.32
C ARG A 404 19.62 -27.54 -3.39
N GLY A 405 20.56 -28.45 -3.13
CA GLY A 405 20.39 -29.49 -2.13
C GLY A 405 19.98 -28.85 -0.80
N PRO A 406 19.47 -29.66 0.15
CA PRO A 406 18.97 -29.16 1.42
C PRO A 406 19.92 -28.14 2.05
N LYS A 407 19.36 -27.06 2.63
CA LYS A 407 20.11 -25.95 3.27
C LYS A 407 21.30 -26.51 4.06
N LYS A 408 22.48 -25.86 4.02
CA LYS A 408 23.74 -26.37 4.63
C LYS A 408 23.56 -26.94 6.06
N SER A 409 22.69 -26.32 6.86
CA SER A 409 22.29 -26.80 8.20
C SER A 409 21.55 -28.14 8.18
N ILE A 410 20.54 -28.30 7.30
CA ILE A 410 19.79 -29.55 7.09
C ILE A 410 20.72 -30.64 6.55
N ALA A 411 21.55 -30.33 5.54
CA ALA A 411 22.52 -31.27 5.00
C ALA A 411 23.52 -31.78 6.06
N ARG A 412 23.92 -30.93 7.02
CA ARG A 412 24.74 -31.34 8.17
C ARG A 412 23.99 -32.30 9.08
N LYS A 413 22.72 -32.01 9.42
CA LYS A 413 21.89 -32.92 10.23
C LYS A 413 21.69 -34.29 9.55
N LEU A 414 21.39 -34.32 8.25
CA LEU A 414 21.24 -35.57 7.47
C LEU A 414 22.54 -36.39 7.36
N ARG A 415 23.71 -35.77 7.48
CA ARG A 415 25.01 -36.49 7.57
C ARG A 415 25.27 -37.09 8.95
N ALA A 416 24.71 -36.50 10.01
CA ALA A 416 24.85 -36.99 11.38
C ALA A 416 23.90 -38.17 11.71
N ILE A 417 22.88 -38.43 10.88
CA ILE A 417 22.01 -39.60 11.03
C ILE A 417 22.79 -40.88 10.70
N GLU A 418 22.72 -41.86 11.60
CA GLU A 418 23.26 -43.20 11.42
C GLU A 418 22.44 -44.00 10.38
N PRO A 419 23.09 -44.64 9.39
CA PRO A 419 22.43 -45.50 8.42
C PRO A 419 21.58 -46.61 9.04
N ARG A 420 20.34 -46.75 8.55
CA ARG A 420 19.44 -47.85 8.86
C ARG A 420 19.35 -48.84 7.69
N ARG A 421 18.88 -50.05 8.01
CA ARG A 421 18.64 -51.16 7.08
C ARG A 421 17.15 -51.18 6.70
N PHE A 422 16.80 -51.61 5.49
CA PHE A 422 15.38 -51.66 5.09
C PHE A 422 14.58 -52.64 5.95
N GLU A 423 15.26 -53.67 6.43
CA GLU A 423 14.79 -54.70 7.36
C GLU A 423 14.47 -54.15 8.77
N SER A 424 14.78 -52.88 9.08
CA SER A 424 14.38 -52.21 10.34
C SER A 424 13.11 -51.36 10.22
N LEU A 425 12.45 -51.35 9.05
CA LEU A 425 11.15 -50.71 8.88
C LEU A 425 10.05 -51.60 9.48
N ALA A 426 8.98 -51.01 10.01
CA ALA A 426 7.86 -51.77 10.53
C ALA A 426 7.11 -52.46 9.38
N SER A 427 6.66 -53.70 9.60
CA SER A 427 5.80 -54.42 8.66
C SER A 427 4.33 -54.02 8.74
N GLU A 428 3.98 -53.17 9.72
CA GLU A 428 2.64 -52.63 9.96
C GLU A 428 2.71 -51.11 9.72
N GLY A 429 1.84 -50.58 8.85
CA GLY A 429 1.86 -49.17 8.44
C GLY A 429 0.92 -48.86 7.27
N GLU A 430 1.07 -47.67 6.69
CA GLU A 430 0.37 -47.26 5.46
C GLU A 430 0.94 -48.01 4.24
N GLU A 431 0.12 -48.20 3.19
CA GLU A 431 0.53 -48.90 1.95
C GLU A 431 1.71 -48.22 1.23
N PHE A 432 1.81 -46.89 1.34
CA PHE A 432 2.85 -46.09 0.70
C PHE A 432 3.63 -45.30 1.76
N ALA A 433 4.91 -45.65 1.93
CA ALA A 433 5.83 -44.95 2.82
C ALA A 433 6.98 -44.30 2.04
N LEU A 434 7.55 -43.21 2.59
CA LEU A 434 8.69 -42.52 2.00
C LEU A 434 9.94 -42.71 2.87
N VAL A 435 11.04 -43.13 2.25
CA VAL A 435 12.34 -43.26 2.93
C VAL A 435 13.34 -42.22 2.44
N MET A 436 14.07 -41.60 3.37
CA MET A 436 15.16 -40.70 3.04
C MET A 436 16.45 -41.51 2.80
N VAL A 437 17.04 -41.39 1.61
CA VAL A 437 18.32 -42.03 1.26
C VAL A 437 19.45 -41.02 1.09
N ARG A 438 20.65 -41.37 1.57
CA ARG A 438 21.89 -40.62 1.40
C ARG A 438 22.84 -41.42 0.51
N ARG A 439 23.46 -40.75 -0.46
CA ARG A 439 24.61 -41.29 -1.19
C ARG A 439 25.88 -40.86 -0.46
N THR A 440 26.77 -41.81 -0.17
CA THR A 440 28.06 -41.55 0.46
C THR A 440 29.09 -41.08 -0.58
N GLU A 441 30.24 -40.60 -0.13
CA GLU A 441 31.36 -40.22 -1.01
C GLU A 441 31.99 -41.45 -1.71
N SER A 442 31.82 -42.65 -1.14
CA SER A 442 32.15 -43.94 -1.77
C SER A 442 31.15 -44.39 -2.85
N GLY A 443 30.01 -43.71 -3.00
CA GLY A 443 28.96 -44.05 -3.96
C GLY A 443 27.86 -44.99 -3.42
N ASP A 444 27.98 -45.46 -2.19
CA ASP A 444 26.99 -46.33 -1.55
C ASP A 444 25.68 -45.58 -1.27
N VAL A 445 24.54 -46.27 -1.43
CA VAL A 445 23.22 -45.76 -1.05
C VAL A 445 22.88 -46.31 0.34
N VAL A 446 22.66 -45.41 1.29
CA VAL A 446 22.23 -45.76 2.66
C VAL A 446 20.88 -45.12 2.99
N MET A 447 20.00 -45.86 3.64
CA MET A 447 18.73 -45.34 4.16
C MET A 447 18.98 -44.64 5.52
N LEU A 448 18.39 -43.47 5.73
CA LEU A 448 18.53 -42.69 6.97
C LEU A 448 17.35 -42.90 7.92
N GLY A 449 16.15 -43.06 7.36
CA GLY A 449 14.92 -43.31 8.09
C GLY A 449 13.70 -43.21 7.18
N GLU A 450 12.58 -43.69 7.69
CA GLU A 450 11.25 -43.43 7.18
C GLU A 450 10.81 -42.00 7.54
N VAL A 451 10.10 -41.35 6.62
CA VAL A 451 9.45 -40.06 6.83
C VAL A 451 8.05 -40.33 7.39
N PRO A 452 7.65 -39.73 8.52
CA PRO A 452 6.30 -39.89 9.07
C PRO A 452 5.20 -39.62 8.03
N GLY A 453 4.12 -40.41 8.07
CA GLY A 453 3.00 -40.35 7.14
C GLY A 453 2.49 -38.92 6.90
N ASN A 454 2.45 -38.53 5.63
CA ASN A 454 1.97 -37.22 5.20
C ASN A 454 1.43 -37.34 3.77
N THR A 455 0.11 -37.40 3.63
CA THR A 455 -0.58 -37.63 2.36
C THR A 455 -0.16 -36.64 1.28
N ALA A 456 -0.08 -35.34 1.59
CA ALA A 456 0.32 -34.32 0.62
C ALA A 456 1.79 -34.46 0.16
N LEU A 457 2.68 -34.96 1.01
CA LEU A 457 4.08 -35.23 0.67
C LEU A 457 4.20 -36.52 -0.17
N ILE A 458 3.41 -37.55 0.17
CA ILE A 458 3.31 -38.80 -0.60
C ILE A 458 2.74 -38.52 -2.00
N GLU A 459 1.60 -37.83 -2.13
CA GLU A 459 1.01 -37.48 -3.43
C GLU A 459 1.96 -36.64 -4.29
N LYS A 460 2.67 -35.68 -3.68
CA LYS A 460 3.66 -34.85 -4.40
C LYS A 460 4.84 -35.67 -4.89
N ALA A 461 5.37 -36.58 -4.07
CA ALA A 461 6.46 -37.48 -4.47
C ALA A 461 6.00 -38.52 -5.50
N ALA A 462 4.77 -39.03 -5.37
CA ALA A 462 4.17 -39.97 -6.31
C ALA A 462 3.92 -39.32 -7.67
N ARG A 463 3.50 -38.04 -7.71
CA ARG A 463 3.39 -37.27 -8.96
C ARG A 463 4.73 -37.27 -9.70
N GLU A 464 5.78 -36.74 -9.08
CA GLU A 464 7.14 -36.66 -9.68
C GLU A 464 7.75 -38.03 -10.05
N LEU A 465 7.24 -39.15 -9.51
CA LEU A 465 7.63 -40.51 -9.88
C LEU A 465 6.84 -41.08 -11.08
N ILE A 466 5.66 -40.55 -11.36
CA ILE A 466 4.72 -41.02 -12.40
C ILE A 466 4.67 -40.06 -13.60
N GLY A 467 4.89 -38.75 -13.39
CA GLY A 467 4.93 -37.68 -14.38
C GLY A 467 4.65 -36.28 -13.80
#